data_AF-A0AAU7FAD9-F1
#
_entry.id   AF-A0AAU7FAD9-F1
#
_cell.length_a   1.000
_cell.length_b   1.000
_cell.length_c   1.000
_cell.angle_alpha   90.00
_cell.angle_beta   90.00
_cell.angle_gamma   90.00
#
_symmetry.space_group_name_H-M   'P 1'
#
loop_
_entity.id
_entity.type
_entity.pdbx_description
1 polymer ?
#
loop_
_entity_poly.entity_id
_entity_poly.type
_entity_poly.pdbx_seq_one_letter_code
_entity_poly.pdbx_strand_id
1 'polypeptide(L)'
;MSNDNKTTSIDFSSKTVECGIDIVKNFVDKLVLPPIEELGLLVRDQISYWRFNNQVKILNKAKILCEDNNISIKAITPKLLCPYLENASLEDDEALQDKWANLLVNMVDSQQNIQNHVFPYILSQLSKDEFELLEASLLDKEARVSSLEEELSNFIENRATMEHNLRSKIEALNKKRKMI
;
A
#
# COMPACT_ATOMS: atom_id res chain seq x y z
N MET A 1 38.72 -5.31 38.25
CA MET A 1 38.92 -4.06 37.50
C MET A 1 38.57 -4.34 36.05
N SER A 2 37.65 -3.50 35.56
CA SER A 2 37.10 -3.25 34.23
C SER A 2 37.16 -4.33 33.13
N ASN A 3 35.95 -4.66 32.70
CA ASN A 3 35.56 -5.44 31.54
C ASN A 3 35.47 -4.48 30.34
N ASP A 4 36.51 -4.43 29.49
CA ASP A 4 36.49 -3.61 28.28
C ASP A 4 35.78 -4.37 27.15
N ASN A 5 34.46 -4.20 27.09
CA ASN A 5 33.65 -4.49 25.91
C ASN A 5 34.10 -3.55 24.78
N LYS A 6 35.00 -4.05 23.94
CA LYS A 6 35.46 -3.40 22.72
C LYS A 6 34.31 -3.36 21.72
N THR A 7 33.60 -2.24 21.70
CA THR A 7 32.60 -1.89 20.68
C THR A 7 33.21 -2.10 19.30
N THR A 8 32.78 -3.14 18.58
CA THR A 8 33.17 -3.39 17.20
C THR A 8 32.59 -2.27 16.35
N SER A 9 33.43 -1.32 15.93
CA SER A 9 33.13 -0.39 14.84
C SER A 9 32.90 -1.20 13.57
N ILE A 10 31.65 -1.30 13.14
CA ILE A 10 31.28 -1.91 11.86
C ILE A 10 31.68 -0.91 10.78
N ASP A 11 32.67 -1.28 9.96
CA ASP A 11 33.26 -0.48 8.90
C ASP A 11 32.33 -0.49 7.67
N PHE A 12 31.62 0.61 7.46
CA PHE A 12 30.76 0.84 6.30
C PHE A 12 31.57 1.50 5.18
N SER A 13 32.22 0.72 4.32
CA SER A 13 32.95 1.23 3.14
C SER A 13 32.54 0.56 1.83
N SER A 14 31.25 0.25 1.70
CA SER A 14 30.63 -0.09 0.41
C SER A 14 29.99 1.17 -0.16
N LYS A 15 30.62 1.82 -1.15
CA LYS A 15 30.10 3.00 -1.88
C LYS A 15 28.63 2.82 -2.34
N THR A 16 28.20 1.59 -2.55
CA THR A 16 26.82 1.23 -2.93
C THR A 16 25.80 1.54 -1.83
N VAL A 17 26.16 1.35 -0.55
CA VAL A 17 25.28 1.67 0.58
C VAL A 17 25.18 3.18 0.75
N GLU A 18 26.29 3.90 0.66
CA GLU A 18 26.32 5.37 0.72
C GLU A 18 25.46 6.01 -0.39
N CYS A 19 25.59 5.54 -1.63
CA CYS A 19 24.75 6.03 -2.74
C CYS A 19 23.25 5.78 -2.51
N GLY A 20 22.88 4.64 -1.92
CA GLY A 20 21.48 4.34 -1.62
C GLY A 20 20.88 5.29 -0.58
N ILE A 21 21.66 5.64 0.45
CA ILE A 21 21.26 6.57 1.50
C ILE A 21 21.06 7.98 0.93
N ASP A 22 21.99 8.47 0.10
CA ASP A 22 21.89 9.80 -0.51
C ASP A 22 20.65 9.94 -1.42
N ILE A 23 20.32 8.88 -2.17
CA ILE A 23 19.12 8.85 -3.01
C ILE A 23 17.85 8.93 -2.15
N VAL A 24 17.79 8.18 -1.07
CA VAL A 24 16.65 8.19 -0.15
C VAL A 24 16.54 9.52 0.59
N LYS A 25 17.66 10.12 1.01
CA LYS A 25 17.66 11.42 1.69
C LYS A 25 17.00 12.51 0.84
N ASN A 26 17.38 12.62 -0.42
CA ASN A 26 16.77 13.56 -1.36
C ASN A 26 15.26 13.33 -1.57
N PHE A 27 14.80 12.08 -1.45
CA PHE A 27 13.38 11.76 -1.50
C PHE A 27 12.68 12.26 -0.24
N VAL A 28 13.19 11.91 0.95
CA VAL A 28 12.60 12.31 2.23
C VAL A 28 12.58 13.83 2.42
N ASP A 29 13.63 14.54 1.97
CA ASP A 29 13.68 16.00 2.03
C ASP A 29 12.51 16.67 1.28
N LYS A 30 11.96 16.00 0.26
CA LYS A 30 10.75 16.46 -0.46
C LYS A 30 9.45 16.08 0.25
N LEU A 31 9.49 15.11 1.17
CA LEU A 31 8.32 14.63 1.91
C LEU A 31 8.01 15.43 3.16
N VAL A 32 8.92 16.25 3.67
CA VAL A 32 8.74 16.95 4.96
C VAL A 32 9.04 18.44 4.87
N LEU A 33 8.26 19.24 5.59
CA LEU A 33 8.52 20.65 5.85
C LEU A 33 8.54 20.90 7.37
N PRO A 34 9.64 21.40 7.97
CA PRO A 34 10.97 21.61 7.38
C PRO A 34 11.73 20.29 7.12
N PRO A 35 12.76 20.27 6.25
CA PRO A 35 13.61 19.10 6.04
C PRO A 35 14.20 18.60 7.36
N ILE A 36 14.13 17.29 7.59
CA ILE A 36 14.65 16.67 8.81
C ILE A 36 16.12 16.30 8.56
N GLU A 37 17.05 17.13 9.03
CA GLU A 37 18.49 16.87 8.94
C GLU A 37 18.92 15.60 9.73
N GLU A 38 18.06 15.14 10.66
CA GLU A 38 18.36 14.09 11.64
C GLU A 38 17.84 12.69 11.30
N LEU A 39 17.31 12.44 10.09
CA LEU A 39 16.62 11.18 9.75
C LEU A 39 17.49 9.90 9.88
N GLY A 40 18.78 10.00 10.15
CA GLY A 40 19.67 8.84 10.22
C GLY A 40 20.85 8.93 11.18
N LEU A 41 20.90 9.89 12.12
CA LEU A 41 22.19 10.19 12.78
C LEU A 41 22.50 9.42 14.07
N LEU A 42 21.66 8.48 14.51
CA LEU A 42 21.95 7.69 15.71
C LEU A 42 21.99 6.17 15.45
N VAL A 43 22.80 5.73 14.49
CA VAL A 43 23.20 4.31 14.42
C VAL A 43 24.21 4.05 15.54
N ARG A 44 23.72 3.60 16.69
CA ARG A 44 24.55 3.37 17.89
C ARG A 44 24.80 1.89 18.17
N ASP A 45 23.94 1.02 17.65
CA ASP A 45 23.98 -0.43 17.85
C ASP A 45 23.41 -1.18 16.63
N GLN A 46 23.49 -2.52 16.68
CA GLN A 46 23.02 -3.40 15.61
C GLN A 46 21.51 -3.30 15.36
N ILE A 47 20.71 -3.05 16.40
CA ILE A 47 19.25 -2.96 16.27
C ILE A 47 18.89 -1.67 15.54
N SER A 48 19.53 -0.56 15.92
CA SER A 48 19.39 0.75 15.29
C SER A 48 19.83 0.71 13.83
N TYR A 49 20.90 -0.04 13.53
CA TYR A 49 21.33 -0.29 12.14
C TYR A 49 20.31 -1.10 11.33
N TRP A 50 19.79 -2.20 11.90
CA TRP A 50 18.75 -3.01 11.26
C TRP A 50 17.48 -2.19 10.96
N ARG A 51 17.00 -1.41 11.94
CA ARG A 51 15.86 -0.50 11.77
C ARG A 51 16.09 0.52 10.65
N PHE A 52 17.27 1.11 10.61
CA PHE A 52 17.64 2.07 9.58
C PHE A 52 17.63 1.44 8.18
N ASN A 53 18.18 0.24 8.03
CA ASN A 53 18.15 -0.48 6.76
C ASN A 53 16.71 -0.74 6.26
N ASN A 54 15.81 -1.14 7.16
CA ASN A 54 14.40 -1.34 6.81
C ASN A 54 13.74 -0.04 6.33
N GLN A 55 13.96 1.08 7.03
CA GLN A 55 13.46 2.39 6.61
C GLN A 55 13.97 2.76 5.22
N VAL A 56 15.28 2.67 4.97
CA VAL A 56 15.88 2.99 3.68
C VAL A 56 15.29 2.13 2.56
N LYS A 57 15.11 0.84 2.81
CA LYS A 57 14.55 -0.09 1.83
C LYS A 57 13.11 0.25 1.47
N ILE A 58 12.25 0.50 2.47
CA ILE A 58 10.85 0.89 2.27
C ILE A 58 10.76 2.23 1.55
N LEU A 59 11.55 3.22 1.96
CA LEU A 59 11.60 4.53 1.32
C LEU A 59 12.05 4.44 -0.14
N ASN A 60 13.05 3.60 -0.44
CA ASN A 60 13.51 3.39 -1.81
C ASN A 60 12.44 2.71 -2.67
N LYS A 61 11.72 1.70 -2.14
CA LYS A 61 10.56 1.10 -2.82
C LYS A 61 9.49 2.14 -3.12
N ALA A 62 9.14 2.98 -2.15
CA ALA A 62 8.15 4.04 -2.32
C ALA A 62 8.58 5.08 -3.37
N LYS A 63 9.87 5.46 -3.37
CA LYS A 63 10.44 6.34 -4.38
C LYS A 63 10.29 5.75 -5.79
N ILE A 64 10.69 4.49 -5.98
CA ILE A 64 10.58 3.78 -7.26
C ILE A 64 9.11 3.72 -7.71
N LEU A 65 8.19 3.37 -6.81
CA LEU A 65 6.76 3.36 -7.11
C LEU A 65 6.24 4.73 -7.57
N CYS A 66 6.66 5.81 -6.93
CA CYS A 66 6.30 7.16 -7.37
C CYS A 66 6.86 7.48 -8.76
N GLU A 67 8.10 7.09 -9.04
CA GLU A 67 8.77 7.33 -10.34
C GLU A 67 8.10 6.52 -11.46
N ASP A 68 7.91 5.21 -11.25
CA ASP A 68 7.33 4.30 -12.24
C ASP A 68 5.88 4.67 -12.60
N ASN A 69 5.13 5.21 -11.63
CA ASN A 69 3.73 5.59 -11.81
C ASN A 69 3.52 7.09 -12.06
N ASN A 70 4.59 7.88 -12.26
CA ASN A 70 4.54 9.33 -12.47
C ASN A 70 3.73 10.09 -11.40
N ILE A 71 3.87 9.68 -10.13
CA ILE A 71 3.12 10.26 -9.01
C ILE A 71 3.75 11.60 -8.62
N SER A 72 2.92 12.65 -8.65
CA SER A 72 3.32 13.96 -8.17
C SER A 72 3.24 13.99 -6.64
N ILE A 73 4.39 14.09 -5.98
CA ILE A 73 4.48 14.04 -4.51
C ILE A 73 4.18 15.40 -3.85
N LYS A 74 3.56 15.36 -2.67
CA LYS A 74 3.37 16.48 -1.74
C LYS A 74 4.03 16.18 -0.40
N ALA A 75 4.43 17.24 0.30
CA ALA A 75 4.92 17.10 1.66
C ALA A 75 3.80 16.68 2.63
N ILE A 76 4.17 15.89 3.62
CA ILE A 76 3.34 15.49 4.75
C ILE A 76 3.91 16.04 6.05
N THR A 77 3.06 16.13 7.07
CA THR A 77 3.49 16.66 8.36
C THR A 77 4.44 15.68 9.07
N PRO A 78 5.41 16.15 9.87
CA PRO A 78 6.24 15.27 10.72
C PRO A 78 5.41 14.38 11.65
N LYS A 79 4.23 14.86 12.09
CA LYS A 79 3.28 14.08 12.90
C LYS A 79 2.75 12.83 12.19
N LEU A 80 2.77 12.81 10.85
CA LEU A 80 2.43 11.63 10.06
C LEU A 80 3.68 10.81 9.72
N LEU A 81 4.75 11.46 9.26
CA LEU A 81 5.95 10.75 8.81
C LEU A 81 6.72 10.08 9.95
N CYS A 82 6.91 10.73 11.09
CA CYS A 82 7.74 10.15 12.16
C CYS A 82 7.13 8.85 12.70
N PRO A 83 5.83 8.79 13.08
CA PRO A 83 5.23 7.52 13.49
C PRO A 83 5.22 6.47 12.38
N TYR A 84 5.08 6.88 11.12
CA TYR A 84 5.20 5.96 9.99
C TYR A 84 6.59 5.32 9.94
N LEU A 85 7.66 6.11 9.96
CA LEU A 85 9.04 5.61 9.88
C LEU A 85 9.42 4.76 11.09
N GLU A 86 8.96 5.16 12.28
CA GLU A 86 9.19 4.41 13.51
C GLU A 86 8.61 3.00 13.44
N ASN A 87 7.35 2.88 13.00
CA ASN A 87 6.68 1.59 12.86
C ASN A 87 7.23 0.78 11.68
N ALA A 88 7.37 1.40 10.50
CA ALA A 88 7.90 0.76 9.29
C ALA A 88 9.30 0.17 9.50
N SER A 89 10.11 0.79 10.36
CA SER A 89 11.47 0.31 10.65
C SER A 89 11.53 -1.07 11.32
N LEU A 90 10.43 -1.51 11.94
CA LEU A 90 10.35 -2.78 12.63
C LEU A 90 9.90 -3.93 11.71
N GLU A 91 9.48 -3.62 10.49
CA GLU A 91 9.01 -4.62 9.52
C GLU A 91 10.17 -5.35 8.86
N ASP A 92 10.19 -6.67 8.92
CA ASP A 92 11.19 -7.53 8.29
C ASP A 92 10.63 -8.44 7.18
N ASP A 93 9.31 -8.61 7.05
CA ASP A 93 8.74 -9.36 5.94
C ASP A 93 8.70 -8.50 4.67
N GLU A 94 9.26 -9.04 3.57
CA GLU A 94 9.37 -8.35 2.29
C GLU A 94 8.02 -7.89 1.74
N ALA A 95 6.98 -8.74 1.87
CA ALA A 95 5.67 -8.45 1.32
C ALA A 95 5.00 -7.33 2.11
N LEU A 96 5.13 -7.32 3.44
CA LEU A 96 4.66 -6.21 4.26
C LEU A 96 5.45 -4.92 4.02
N GLN A 97 6.77 -4.98 3.78
CA GLN A 97 7.56 -3.81 3.37
C GLN A 97 7.04 -3.19 2.06
N ASP A 98 6.55 -3.99 1.12
CA ASP A 98 5.88 -3.48 -0.08
C ASP A 98 4.56 -2.75 0.25
N LYS A 99 3.79 -3.27 1.21
CA LYS A 99 2.56 -2.60 1.66
C LYS A 99 2.87 -1.29 2.39
N TRP A 100 3.93 -1.24 3.20
CA TRP A 100 4.43 -0.01 3.81
C TRP A 100 4.84 1.03 2.76
N ALA A 101 5.52 0.60 1.69
CA ALA A 101 5.90 1.48 0.59
C ALA A 101 4.65 2.06 -0.12
N ASN A 102 3.69 1.20 -0.48
CA ASN A 102 2.41 1.63 -1.06
C ASN A 102 1.64 2.60 -0.16
N LEU A 103 1.63 2.35 1.15
CA LEU A 103 1.00 3.25 2.11
C LEU A 103 1.64 4.64 2.09
N LEU A 104 2.98 4.72 2.03
CA LEU A 104 3.66 6.01 1.90
C LEU A 104 3.31 6.71 0.60
N VAL A 105 3.34 5.99 -0.52
CA VAL A 105 2.96 6.52 -1.84
C VAL A 105 1.57 7.17 -1.78
N ASN A 106 0.57 6.47 -1.22
CA ASN A 106 -0.78 7.00 -1.08
C ASN A 106 -0.86 8.25 -0.18
N MET A 107 0.00 8.35 0.85
CA MET A 107 0.04 9.53 1.73
C MET A 107 0.68 10.75 1.06
N VAL A 108 1.66 10.52 0.20
CA VAL A 108 2.43 11.59 -0.47
C VAL A 108 1.90 11.92 -1.85
N ASP A 109 0.98 11.16 -2.42
CA ASP A 109 0.34 11.49 -3.70
C ASP A 109 -0.48 12.79 -3.56
N SER A 110 -0.17 13.77 -4.40
CA SER A 110 -0.87 15.06 -4.46
C SER A 110 -2.30 14.96 -4.99
N GLN A 111 -2.59 13.97 -5.83
CA GLN A 111 -3.93 13.73 -6.40
C GLN A 111 -4.86 13.04 -5.42
N GLN A 112 -4.29 12.34 -4.43
CA GLN A 112 -5.06 11.71 -3.37
C GLN A 112 -5.09 12.58 -2.12
N ASN A 113 -6.14 12.46 -1.32
CA ASN A 113 -6.24 13.14 -0.02
C ASN A 113 -6.20 12.14 1.14
N ILE A 114 -5.36 11.11 1.04
CA ILE A 114 -5.27 10.03 2.03
C ILE A 114 -4.11 10.31 2.99
N GLN A 115 -4.28 11.28 3.89
CA GLN A 115 -3.36 11.50 5.01
C GLN A 115 -3.97 10.89 6.27
N ASN A 116 -3.84 9.55 6.42
CA ASN A 116 -4.44 8.83 7.53
C ASN A 116 -3.38 8.37 8.54
N HIS A 117 -3.47 8.88 9.77
CA HIS A 117 -2.60 8.48 10.87
C HIS A 117 -2.85 7.05 11.36
N VAL A 118 -4.02 6.48 11.11
CA VAL A 118 -4.45 5.18 11.65
C VAL A 118 -3.83 4.01 10.89
N PHE A 119 -3.68 4.12 9.57
CA PHE A 119 -3.19 3.01 8.74
C PHE A 119 -1.79 2.52 9.09
N PRO A 120 -0.80 3.38 9.41
CA PRO A 120 0.48 2.91 9.94
C PRO A 120 0.34 2.04 11.20
N TYR A 121 -0.56 2.39 12.12
CA TYR A 121 -0.78 1.59 13.33
C TYR A 121 -1.51 0.29 13.08
N ILE A 122 -2.43 0.25 12.12
CA ILE A 122 -3.09 -1.00 11.73
C ILE A 122 -2.07 -1.93 11.08
N LEU A 123 -1.30 -1.41 10.11
CA LEU A 123 -0.32 -2.23 9.41
C LEU A 123 0.77 -2.76 10.34
N SER A 124 1.21 -1.97 11.33
CA SER A 124 2.20 -2.44 12.32
C SER A 124 1.70 -3.51 13.29
N GLN A 125 0.39 -3.77 13.33
CA GLN A 125 -0.22 -4.79 14.19
C GLN A 125 -0.53 -6.08 13.42
N LEU A 126 -0.42 -6.08 12.09
CA LEU A 126 -0.76 -7.23 11.27
C LEU A 126 0.49 -8.07 11.01
N SER A 127 0.36 -9.36 11.24
CA SER A 127 1.25 -10.33 10.62
C SER A 127 0.98 -10.44 9.12
N LYS A 128 1.94 -11.02 8.40
CA LYS A 128 1.78 -11.34 6.97
C LYS A 128 0.54 -12.17 6.71
N ASP A 129 0.36 -13.26 7.45
CA ASP A 129 -0.76 -14.19 7.27
C ASP A 129 -2.11 -13.48 7.48
N GLU A 130 -2.22 -12.61 8.48
CA GLU A 130 -3.43 -11.81 8.72
C GLU A 130 -3.69 -10.82 7.57
N PHE A 131 -2.64 -10.18 7.06
CA PHE A 131 -2.75 -9.28 5.92
C PHE A 131 -3.21 -10.04 4.66
N GLU A 132 -2.62 -11.20 4.37
CA GLU A 132 -2.96 -12.04 3.22
C GLU A 132 -4.42 -12.50 3.27
N LEU A 133 -4.94 -12.83 4.46
CA LEU A 133 -6.36 -13.15 4.64
C LEU A 133 -7.27 -11.94 4.35
N LEU A 134 -6.87 -10.74 4.79
CA LEU A 134 -7.62 -9.51 4.51
C LEU A 134 -7.62 -9.20 3.01
N GLU A 135 -6.47 -9.33 2.35
CA GLU A 135 -6.30 -9.10 0.92
C GLU A 135 -7.14 -10.10 0.10
N ALA A 136 -7.10 -11.40 0.46
CA ALA A 136 -7.94 -12.41 -0.17
C ALA A 136 -9.44 -12.09 -0.02
N SER A 137 -9.89 -11.66 1.16
CA SER A 137 -11.29 -11.27 1.36
C SER A 137 -11.70 -10.07 0.51
N LEU A 138 -10.78 -9.13 0.24
CA LEU A 138 -11.05 -7.99 -0.62
C LEU A 138 -11.18 -8.43 -2.07
N LEU A 139 -10.23 -9.24 -2.57
CA LEU A 139 -10.21 -9.75 -3.94
C LEU A 139 -11.47 -10.56 -4.26
N ASP A 140 -11.91 -11.43 -3.34
CA ASP A 140 -13.16 -12.19 -3.50
C ASP A 140 -14.40 -11.28 -3.62
N LYS A 141 -14.42 -10.18 -2.86
CA LYS A 141 -15.51 -9.20 -2.92
C LYS A 141 -15.49 -8.44 -4.23
N GLU A 142 -14.32 -7.98 -4.67
CA GLU A 142 -14.16 -7.28 -5.94
C GLU A 142 -14.59 -8.16 -7.12
N ALA A 143 -14.14 -9.42 -7.16
CA ALA A 143 -14.54 -10.38 -8.19
C ALA A 143 -16.07 -10.58 -8.22
N ARG A 144 -16.71 -10.69 -7.05
CA ARG A 144 -18.16 -10.81 -6.94
C ARG A 144 -18.90 -9.56 -7.39
N VAL A 145 -18.40 -8.38 -7.07
CA VAL A 145 -19.00 -7.12 -7.51
C VAL A 145 -18.92 -7.04 -9.05
N SER A 146 -17.75 -7.31 -9.63
CA SER A 146 -17.58 -7.31 -11.08
C SER A 146 -18.51 -8.30 -11.79
N SER A 147 -18.68 -9.52 -11.26
CA SER A 147 -19.62 -10.48 -11.87
C SER A 147 -21.07 -9.99 -11.82
N LEU A 148 -21.47 -9.35 -10.73
CA LEU A 148 -22.83 -8.82 -10.58
C LEU A 148 -23.07 -7.61 -11.50
N GLU A 149 -22.06 -6.77 -11.70
CA GLU A 149 -22.12 -5.66 -12.66
C GLU A 149 -22.28 -6.17 -14.09
N GLU A 150 -21.57 -7.24 -14.46
CA GLU A 150 -21.72 -7.89 -15.76
C GLU A 150 -23.11 -8.52 -15.94
N GLU A 151 -23.60 -9.26 -14.94
CA GLU A 151 -24.96 -9.82 -14.94
C GLU A 151 -26.02 -8.73 -15.08
N LEU A 152 -25.86 -7.63 -14.35
CA LEU A 152 -26.78 -6.49 -14.41
C LEU A 152 -26.76 -5.82 -15.79
N SER A 153 -25.58 -5.61 -16.37
CA SER A 153 -25.45 -5.03 -17.72
C SER A 153 -26.12 -5.93 -18.76
N ASN A 154 -25.84 -7.24 -18.72
CA ASN A 154 -26.47 -8.23 -19.59
C ASN A 154 -28.00 -8.25 -19.43
N PHE A 155 -28.51 -8.15 -18.20
CA PHE A 155 -29.94 -8.09 -17.95
C PHE A 155 -30.57 -6.83 -18.54
N ILE A 156 -29.94 -5.66 -18.36
CA ILE A 156 -30.43 -4.38 -18.89
C ILE A 156 -30.49 -4.42 -20.42
N GLU A 157 -29.45 -4.91 -21.08
CA GLU A 157 -29.38 -5.01 -22.55
C GLU A 157 -30.45 -5.96 -23.11
N ASN A 158 -30.64 -7.12 -22.47
CA ASN A 158 -31.56 -8.14 -22.96
C ASN A 158 -33.01 -7.94 -22.49
N ARG A 159 -33.28 -6.96 -21.61
CA ARG A 159 -34.59 -6.77 -20.97
C ARG A 159 -35.73 -6.64 -21.98
N ALA A 160 -35.54 -5.82 -23.01
CA ALA A 160 -36.58 -5.57 -24.03
C ALA A 160 -36.92 -6.84 -24.81
N THR A 161 -35.89 -7.60 -25.21
CA THR A 161 -36.03 -8.88 -25.92
C THR A 161 -36.72 -9.92 -25.03
N MET A 162 -36.32 -9.99 -23.76
CA MET A 162 -36.89 -10.92 -22.79
C MET A 162 -38.36 -10.60 -22.50
N GLU A 163 -38.70 -9.32 -22.34
CA GLU A 163 -40.08 -8.87 -22.16
C GLU A 163 -40.95 -9.19 -23.39
N HIS A 164 -40.43 -8.93 -24.59
CA HIS A 164 -41.10 -9.28 -25.84
C HIS A 164 -41.40 -10.78 -25.90
N ASN A 165 -40.38 -11.63 -25.67
CA ASN A 165 -40.52 -13.08 -25.69
C ASN A 165 -41.55 -13.58 -24.66
N LEU A 166 -41.55 -13.02 -23.44
CA LEU A 166 -42.52 -13.35 -22.40
C LEU A 166 -43.95 -12.97 -22.82
N ARG A 167 -44.14 -11.78 -23.37
CA ARG A 167 -45.44 -11.32 -23.88
C ARG A 167 -45.97 -12.24 -24.98
N SER A 168 -45.13 -12.57 -25.97
CA SER A 168 -45.50 -13.49 -27.05
C SER A 168 -45.88 -14.89 -26.53
N LYS A 169 -45.17 -15.39 -25.51
CA LYS A 169 -45.46 -16.71 -24.90
C LYS A 169 -46.79 -16.70 -24.14
N ILE A 170 -47.10 -15.61 -23.42
CA ILE A 170 -48.39 -15.41 -22.74
C ILE A 170 -49.53 -15.37 -23.75
N GLU A 171 -49.39 -14.65 -24.86
CA GLU A 171 -50.41 -14.60 -25.91
C GLU A 171 -50.67 -15.99 -26.51
N ALA A 172 -49.61 -16.75 -26.81
CA ALA A 172 -49.74 -18.11 -27.33
C ALA A 172 -50.49 -19.04 -26.35
N LEU A 173 -50.18 -18.96 -25.05
CA LEU A 173 -50.86 -19.74 -24.02
C LEU A 173 -52.33 -19.34 -23.86
N ASN A 174 -52.64 -18.05 -23.87
CA ASN A 174 -54.02 -17.56 -23.81
C ASN A 174 -54.84 -17.98 -25.02
N LYS A 175 -54.23 -17.97 -26.21
CA LYS A 175 -54.86 -18.48 -27.44
C LYS A 175 -55.15 -19.97 -27.33
N LYS A 176 -54.20 -20.77 -26.83
CA LYS A 176 -54.38 -22.21 -26.61
C LYS A 176 -55.46 -22.51 -25.58
N ARG A 177 -55.54 -21.74 -24.48
CA ARG A 177 -56.60 -21.85 -23.46
C ARG A 177 -57.99 -21.54 -24.01
N LYS A 178 -58.13 -20.58 -24.94
CA LYS A 178 -59.43 -20.25 -25.57
C LYS A 178 -59.92 -21.30 -26.57
N MET A 179 -59.06 -22.23 -27.00
CA MET A 179 -59.39 -23.30 -27.96
C MET A 179 -59.80 -24.62 -27.29
N ILE A 180 -59.74 -24.68 -25.96
CA ILE A 180 -60.18 -25.81 -25.12
C ILE A 180 -61.49 -25.38 -24.46
#